data_AF-A0A1Q8B091-F1
#
_entry.id   AF-A0A1Q8B091-F1
#
_cell.length_a   1.000
_cell.length_b   1.000
_cell.length_c   1.000
_cell.angle_alpha   90.00
_cell.angle_beta   90.00
_cell.angle_gamma   90.00
#
_symmetry.space_group_name_H-M   'P 1'
#
loop_
_entity.id
_entity.type
_entity.pdbx_description
1 polymer ?
#
loop_
_entity_poly.entity_id
_entity_poly.type
_entity_poly.pdbx_seq_one_letter_code
_entity_poly.pdbx_strand_id
1 'polypeptide(L)'
;MTDRPLRAPRADTREVAELKQIKASQPELAAAVDMQLALVEMQRRVQGRVPLPWIQVDPEWLRGQQSAGRPLVRFADIPLEWSDFRLTFRQTADILQRFEALERDDYQRIVAFGRDGNALQSLVRQWYEASSGVDGTVDPRSRVPPDTPASIEQVLVLALRPFLARCAEALAQRAELTGWSHGH
;
A
#
# COMPACT_ATOMS: atom_id res chain seq x y z
N MET A 1 6.61 -24.52 36.83
CA MET A 1 6.20 -24.29 35.43
C MET A 1 5.18 -23.17 35.44
N THR A 2 5.60 -21.95 35.14
CA THR A 2 4.72 -20.77 35.19
C THR A 2 3.94 -20.70 33.89
N ASP A 3 2.65 -21.01 33.98
CA ASP A 3 1.71 -20.93 32.86
C ASP A 3 1.60 -19.47 32.40
N ARG A 4 2.03 -19.19 31.16
CA ARG A 4 2.01 -17.83 30.61
C ARG A 4 0.58 -17.56 30.16
N PRO A 5 -0.10 -16.51 30.67
CA PRO A 5 -1.49 -16.26 30.32
C PRO A 5 -1.64 -16.11 28.80
N LEU A 6 -2.59 -16.86 28.22
CA LEU A 6 -2.98 -16.75 26.83
C LEU A 6 -3.34 -15.30 26.54
N ARG A 7 -2.57 -14.63 25.67
CA ARG A 7 -2.89 -13.27 25.22
C ARG A 7 -4.31 -13.28 24.66
N ALA A 8 -5.18 -12.44 25.22
CA ALA A 8 -6.52 -12.24 24.70
C ALA A 8 -6.45 -11.93 23.20
N PRO A 9 -7.31 -12.54 22.37
CA PRO A 9 -7.32 -12.26 20.93
C PRO A 9 -7.57 -10.77 20.72
N ARG A 10 -6.73 -10.15 19.90
CA ARG A 10 -6.83 -8.72 19.57
C ARG A 10 -8.17 -8.51 18.87
N ALA A 11 -9.00 -7.60 19.38
CA ALA A 11 -10.31 -7.33 18.81
C ALA A 11 -10.20 -6.97 17.32
N ASP A 12 -11.13 -7.49 16.51
CA ASP A 12 -11.23 -7.13 15.11
C ASP A 12 -11.48 -5.62 14.98
N THR A 13 -10.76 -4.98 14.08
CA THR A 13 -11.09 -3.63 13.63
C THR A 13 -12.46 -3.60 12.95
N ARG A 14 -13.12 -2.45 12.97
CA ARG A 14 -14.39 -2.20 12.27
C ARG A 14 -14.42 -2.74 10.84
N GLU A 15 -13.42 -2.43 10.01
CA GLU A 15 -13.32 -2.91 8.61
C GLU A 15 -13.43 -4.45 8.49
N VAL A 16 -12.70 -5.19 9.33
CA VAL A 16 -12.72 -6.66 9.33
C VAL A 16 -14.09 -7.20 9.78
N ALA A 17 -14.71 -6.56 10.77
CA ALA A 17 -16.04 -6.94 11.23
C ALA A 17 -17.09 -6.71 10.12
N GLU A 18 -17.03 -5.56 9.43
CA GLU A 18 -17.92 -5.24 8.30
C GLU A 18 -17.72 -6.23 7.14
N LEU A 19 -16.47 -6.58 6.79
CA LEU A 19 -16.19 -7.61 5.78
C LEU A 19 -16.80 -8.97 6.16
N LYS A 20 -16.64 -9.40 7.42
CA LYS A 20 -17.25 -10.65 7.93
C LYS A 20 -18.78 -10.61 7.87
N GLN A 21 -19.38 -9.45 8.15
CA GLN A 21 -20.81 -9.25 8.03
C GLN A 21 -21.28 -9.34 6.57
N ILE A 22 -20.55 -8.72 5.63
CA ILE A 22 -20.85 -8.81 4.20
C ILE A 22 -20.84 -10.27 3.76
N LYS A 23 -19.80 -11.04 4.12
CA LYS A 23 -19.71 -12.48 3.81
C LYS A 23 -20.89 -13.29 4.35
N ALA A 24 -21.38 -12.96 5.54
CA ALA A 24 -22.54 -13.64 6.12
C ALA A 24 -23.85 -13.25 5.42
N SER A 25 -23.99 -11.99 5.00
CA SER A 25 -25.20 -11.47 4.34
C SER A 25 -25.27 -11.79 2.84
N GLN A 26 -24.13 -11.94 2.17
CA GLN A 26 -23.98 -12.12 0.73
C GLN A 26 -22.93 -13.21 0.45
N PRO A 27 -23.31 -14.50 0.55
CA PRO A 27 -22.39 -15.63 0.36
C PRO A 27 -21.72 -15.66 -1.01
N GLU A 28 -22.36 -15.09 -2.04
CA GLU A 28 -21.82 -14.95 -3.39
C GLU A 28 -20.55 -14.07 -3.44
N LEU A 29 -20.38 -13.16 -2.48
CA LEU A 29 -19.19 -12.32 -2.35
C LEU A 29 -18.10 -12.96 -1.47
N ALA A 30 -18.31 -14.18 -0.96
CA ALA A 30 -17.42 -14.81 0.01
C ALA A 30 -15.95 -14.87 -0.45
N ALA A 31 -15.70 -15.25 -1.70
CA ALA A 31 -14.35 -15.35 -2.25
C ALA A 31 -13.64 -13.98 -2.30
N ALA A 32 -14.37 -12.94 -2.71
CA ALA A 32 -13.85 -11.57 -2.74
C ALA A 32 -13.56 -11.05 -1.32
N VAL A 33 -14.46 -11.33 -0.37
CA VAL A 33 -14.24 -10.98 1.04
C VAL A 33 -13.01 -11.71 1.60
N ASP A 34 -12.85 -13.00 1.32
CA ASP A 34 -11.71 -13.78 1.79
C ASP A 34 -10.38 -13.26 1.22
N MET A 35 -10.39 -12.81 -0.03
CA MET A 35 -9.26 -12.10 -0.63
C MET A 35 -8.94 -10.81 0.12
N GLN A 36 -9.94 -9.95 0.37
CA GLN A 36 -9.73 -8.69 1.07
C GLN A 36 -9.23 -8.92 2.50
N LEU A 37 -9.78 -9.90 3.22
CA LEU A 37 -9.32 -10.26 4.56
C LEU A 37 -7.86 -10.73 4.54
N ALA A 38 -7.46 -11.55 3.56
CA ALA A 38 -6.08 -11.98 3.40
C ALA A 38 -5.12 -10.81 3.10
N LEU A 39 -5.54 -9.86 2.24
CA LEU A 39 -4.78 -8.64 1.95
C LEU A 39 -4.63 -7.76 3.20
N VAL A 40 -5.72 -7.52 3.94
CA VAL A 40 -5.72 -6.72 5.17
C VAL A 40 -4.82 -7.34 6.24
N GLU A 41 -4.87 -8.66 6.41
CA GLU A 41 -4.02 -9.37 7.37
C GLU A 41 -2.53 -9.22 7.01
N MET A 42 -2.18 -9.44 5.74
CA MET A 42 -0.82 -9.27 5.24
C MET A 42 -0.34 -7.83 5.43
N GLN A 43 -1.15 -6.84 5.03
CA GLN A 43 -0.81 -5.41 5.14
C GLN A 43 -0.57 -5.01 6.60
N ARG A 44 -1.41 -5.45 7.55
CA ARG A 44 -1.21 -5.16 8.98
C ARG A 44 0.06 -5.76 9.53
N ARG A 45 0.38 -6.99 9.12
CA ARG A 45 1.61 -7.67 9.53
C ARG A 45 2.86 -6.95 9.03
N VAL A 46 2.81 -6.40 7.81
CA VAL A 46 3.90 -5.60 7.25
C VAL A 46 3.96 -4.25 7.96
N GLN A 47 2.86 -3.50 8.02
CA GLN A 47 2.79 -2.18 8.67
C GLN A 47 3.29 -2.23 10.12
N GLY A 48 2.95 -3.28 10.89
CA GLY A 48 3.42 -3.47 12.26
C GLY A 48 4.94 -3.59 12.41
N ARG A 49 5.66 -3.96 11.34
CA ARG A 49 7.14 -4.04 11.29
C ARG A 49 7.78 -2.80 10.68
N VAL A 50 7.06 -2.06 9.83
CA VAL A 50 7.56 -0.82 9.23
C VAL A 50 7.71 0.24 10.34
N PRO A 51 8.88 0.88 10.48
CA PRO A 51 9.09 1.94 11.47
C PRO A 51 8.25 3.18 11.12
N LEU A 52 7.93 3.98 12.13
CA LEU A 52 7.31 5.29 11.91
C LEU A 52 8.38 6.22 11.30
N PRO A 53 8.20 6.72 10.05
CA PRO A 53 9.21 7.54 9.40
C PRO A 53 9.26 8.93 10.03
N TRP A 54 10.46 9.50 10.10
CA TRP A 54 10.63 10.90 10.47
C TRP A 54 10.59 11.78 9.22
N ILE A 55 9.39 12.29 8.90
CA ILE A 55 9.17 13.13 7.72
C ILE A 55 9.32 14.60 8.13
N GLN A 56 10.45 15.20 7.77
CA GLN A 56 10.69 16.63 7.98
C GLN A 56 10.34 17.40 6.71
N VAL A 57 9.17 18.04 6.71
CA VAL A 57 8.68 18.83 5.59
C VAL A 57 8.90 20.31 5.87
N ASP A 58 9.38 21.04 4.86
CA ASP A 58 9.42 22.50 4.88
C ASP A 58 7.99 23.07 5.06
N PRO A 59 7.72 23.89 6.09
CA PRO A 59 6.41 24.49 6.32
C PRO A 59 5.87 25.34 5.16
N GLU A 60 6.74 25.96 4.34
CA GLU A 60 6.29 26.71 3.17
C GLU A 60 5.79 25.77 2.07
N TRP A 61 6.55 24.71 1.77
CA TRP A 61 6.13 23.68 0.83
C TRP A 61 4.84 22.99 1.29
N LEU A 62 4.71 22.68 2.59
CA LEU A 62 3.52 22.02 3.13
C LEU A 62 2.26 22.88 2.92
N ARG A 63 2.34 24.18 3.21
CA ARG A 63 1.24 25.13 2.96
C ARG A 63 0.92 25.23 1.47
N GLY A 64 1.94 25.28 0.62
CA GLY A 64 1.78 25.26 -0.84
C GLY A 64 1.00 24.02 -1.31
N GLN A 65 1.42 22.82 -0.90
CA GLN A 65 0.74 21.58 -1.27
C GLN A 65 -0.69 21.51 -0.75
N GLN A 66 -0.92 21.89 0.51
CA GLN A 66 -2.27 21.93 1.08
C GLN A 66 -3.19 22.89 0.32
N SER A 67 -2.71 24.10 0.02
CA SER A 67 -3.48 25.10 -0.74
C SER A 67 -3.81 24.62 -2.16
N ALA A 68 -2.95 23.79 -2.74
CA ALA A 68 -3.14 23.20 -4.06
C ALA A 68 -3.91 21.85 -4.03
N GLY A 69 -4.32 21.36 -2.86
CA GLY A 69 -4.96 20.06 -2.70
C GLY A 69 -4.07 18.87 -3.10
N ARG A 70 -2.75 19.03 -3.06
CA ARG A 70 -1.78 18.04 -3.54
C ARG A 70 -1.32 17.08 -2.44
N PRO A 71 -0.94 15.84 -2.78
CA PRO A 71 -0.43 14.88 -1.81
C PRO A 71 0.91 15.31 -1.18
N LEU A 72 1.14 14.82 0.04
CA LEU A 72 2.20 15.32 0.94
C LEU A 72 3.38 14.36 1.12
N VAL A 73 3.26 13.11 0.68
CA VAL A 73 4.30 12.08 0.87
C VAL A 73 5.14 12.02 -0.40
N ARG A 74 6.42 12.35 -0.34
CA ARG A 74 7.32 12.14 -1.49
C ARG A 74 7.83 10.70 -1.46
N PHE A 75 8.31 10.20 -2.59
CA PHE A 75 8.87 8.85 -2.65
C PHE A 75 10.02 8.64 -1.64
N ALA A 76 10.88 9.66 -1.49
CA ALA A 76 12.01 9.63 -0.57
C ALA A 76 11.61 9.56 0.92
N ASP A 77 10.38 9.94 1.26
CA ASP A 77 9.87 9.93 2.63
C ASP A 77 9.32 8.55 3.03
N ILE A 78 9.14 7.64 2.05
CA ILE A 78 8.58 6.31 2.30
C ILE A 78 9.68 5.41 2.91
N PRO A 79 9.46 4.80 4.10
CA PRO A 79 10.43 3.93 4.76
C PRO A 79 10.48 2.54 4.08
N LEU A 80 10.98 2.50 2.84
CA LEU A 80 11.09 1.29 2.03
C LEU A 80 12.38 0.52 2.30
N GLU A 81 12.28 -0.48 3.17
CA GLU A 81 13.26 -1.56 3.21
C GLU A 81 13.01 -2.53 2.05
N TRP A 82 13.90 -2.53 1.05
CA TRP A 82 13.69 -3.23 -0.21
C TRP A 82 13.52 -4.75 -0.09
N SER A 83 14.13 -5.37 0.92
CA SER A 83 13.93 -6.79 1.19
C SER A 83 12.52 -7.08 1.69
N ASP A 84 11.98 -6.22 2.57
CA ASP A 84 10.60 -6.32 3.04
C ASP A 84 9.61 -6.00 1.93
N PHE A 85 9.84 -4.94 1.16
CA PHE A 85 8.96 -4.59 0.04
C PHE A 85 8.88 -5.72 -1.00
N ARG A 86 10.00 -6.33 -1.38
CA ARG A 86 10.01 -7.49 -2.30
C ARG A 86 9.22 -8.68 -1.76
N LEU A 87 9.29 -8.93 -0.46
CA LEU A 87 8.48 -9.96 0.17
C LEU A 87 6.99 -9.62 0.10
N THR A 88 6.61 -8.39 0.47
CA THR A 88 5.24 -7.89 0.42
C THR A 88 4.67 -7.91 -1.00
N PHE A 89 5.47 -7.52 -1.99
CA PHE A 89 5.10 -7.54 -3.41
C PHE A 89 4.76 -8.94 -3.90
N ARG A 90 5.62 -9.94 -3.60
CA ARG A 90 5.35 -11.34 -3.93
C ARG A 90 4.13 -11.89 -3.20
N GLN A 91 4.03 -11.65 -1.89
CA GLN A 91 2.86 -12.10 -1.10
C GLN A 91 1.55 -11.51 -1.61
N THR A 92 1.58 -10.25 -2.09
CA THR A 92 0.41 -9.62 -2.71
C THR A 92 0.03 -10.35 -4.01
N ALA A 93 0.99 -10.62 -4.89
CA ALA A 93 0.74 -11.38 -6.11
C ALA A 93 0.24 -12.79 -5.83
N ASP A 94 0.81 -13.49 -4.83
CA ASP A 94 0.38 -14.82 -4.38
C ASP A 94 -1.09 -14.81 -3.91
N ILE A 95 -1.48 -13.80 -3.11
CA ILE A 95 -2.86 -13.66 -2.64
C ILE A 95 -3.80 -13.42 -3.82
N LEU A 96 -3.48 -12.48 -4.71
CA LEU A 96 -4.33 -12.17 -5.86
C LEU A 96 -4.49 -13.37 -6.79
N GLN A 97 -3.41 -14.11 -7.05
CA GLN A 97 -3.49 -15.32 -7.87
C GLN A 97 -4.37 -16.37 -7.19
N ARG A 98 -4.17 -16.64 -5.89
CA ARG A 98 -4.92 -17.67 -5.13
C ARG A 98 -6.44 -17.49 -5.23
N PHE A 99 -6.91 -16.25 -5.34
CA PHE A 99 -8.33 -15.93 -5.49
C PHE A 99 -8.73 -15.57 -6.93
N GLU A 100 -7.91 -15.95 -7.91
CA GLU A 100 -8.16 -15.76 -9.35
C GLU A 100 -8.34 -14.28 -9.76
N ALA A 101 -7.86 -13.34 -8.94
CA ALA A 101 -7.81 -11.92 -9.25
C ALA A 101 -6.55 -11.53 -10.06
N LEU A 102 -5.68 -12.51 -10.34
CA LEU A 102 -4.48 -12.35 -11.14
C LEU A 102 -4.30 -13.57 -12.04
N GLU A 103 -4.20 -13.34 -13.35
CA GLU A 103 -3.94 -14.40 -14.32
C GLU A 103 -2.56 -15.03 -14.12
N ARG A 104 -2.42 -16.30 -14.49
CA ARG A 104 -1.21 -17.08 -14.23
C ARG A 104 0.01 -16.52 -14.95
N ASP A 105 -0.14 -16.05 -16.18
CA ASP A 105 0.96 -15.52 -16.99
C ASP A 105 1.45 -14.18 -16.44
N ASP A 106 0.52 -13.30 -16.06
CA ASP A 106 0.81 -12.04 -15.36
C ASP A 106 1.50 -12.29 -14.01
N TYR A 107 1.00 -13.25 -13.22
CA TYR A 107 1.62 -13.66 -11.96
C TYR A 107 3.08 -14.10 -12.15
N GLN A 108 3.36 -14.94 -13.14
CA GLN A 108 4.73 -15.40 -13.40
C GLN A 108 5.67 -14.24 -13.74
N ARG A 109 5.22 -13.31 -14.58
CA ARG A 109 5.98 -12.11 -14.95
C ARG A 109 6.22 -11.20 -13.73
N ILE A 110 5.19 -10.97 -12.92
CA ILE A 110 5.28 -10.16 -11.68
C ILE A 110 6.27 -10.78 -10.70
N VAL A 111 6.21 -12.09 -10.46
CA VAL A 111 7.16 -12.78 -9.57
C VAL A 111 8.58 -12.71 -10.12
N ALA A 112 8.76 -12.79 -11.45
CA ALA A 112 10.06 -12.60 -12.08
C ALA A 112 10.61 -11.18 -11.86
N PHE A 113 9.79 -10.14 -12.04
CA PHE A 113 10.14 -8.76 -11.70
C PHE A 113 10.56 -8.61 -10.23
N GLY A 114 9.83 -9.24 -9.31
CA GLY A 114 10.15 -9.20 -7.88
C GLY A 114 11.52 -9.80 -7.51
N ARG A 115 12.11 -10.63 -8.38
CA ARG A 115 13.45 -11.21 -8.19
C ARG A 115 14.55 -10.25 -8.67
N ASP A 116 14.29 -9.44 -9.68
CA ASP A 116 15.20 -8.39 -10.14
C ASP A 116 15.09 -7.16 -9.22
N GLY A 117 15.97 -7.10 -8.23
CA GLY A 117 15.95 -6.04 -7.23
C GLY A 117 16.11 -4.64 -7.82
N ASN A 118 16.98 -4.44 -8.81
CA ASN A 118 17.26 -3.11 -9.35
C ASN A 118 16.13 -2.63 -10.28
N ALA A 119 15.58 -3.54 -11.09
CA ALA A 119 14.44 -3.23 -11.94
C ALA A 119 13.19 -2.89 -11.11
N LEU A 120 12.91 -3.65 -10.05
CA LEU A 120 11.76 -3.37 -9.18
C LEU A 120 11.88 -2.01 -8.50
N GLN A 121 13.06 -1.65 -7.99
CA GLN A 121 13.26 -0.35 -7.34
C GLN A 121 12.96 0.82 -8.28
N SER A 122 13.49 0.75 -9.50
CA SER A 122 13.31 1.76 -10.52
C SER A 122 11.85 1.86 -10.93
N LEU A 123 11.18 0.72 -11.11
CA LEU A 123 9.76 0.65 -11.45
C LEU A 123 8.88 1.27 -10.36
N VAL A 124 9.09 0.92 -9.10
CA VAL A 124 8.26 1.41 -7.98
C VAL A 124 8.39 2.93 -7.85
N ARG A 125 9.62 3.46 -7.98
CA ARG A 125 9.87 4.90 -7.99
C ARG A 125 9.14 5.59 -9.15
N GLN A 126 9.37 5.13 -10.38
CA GLN A 126 8.76 5.70 -11.58
C GLN A 126 7.24 5.71 -11.48
N TRP A 127 6.66 4.57 -11.09
CA TRP A 127 5.23 4.42 -10.92
C TRP A 127 4.68 5.36 -9.85
N TYR A 128 5.35 5.49 -8.70
CA TYR A 128 4.91 6.38 -7.63
C TYR A 128 4.99 7.86 -8.03
N GLU A 129 6.10 8.29 -8.62
CA GLU A 129 6.29 9.68 -9.06
C GLU A 129 5.24 10.07 -10.12
N ALA A 130 4.88 9.15 -11.03
CA ALA A 130 3.85 9.38 -12.06
C ALA A 130 2.40 9.26 -11.56
N SER A 131 2.15 8.57 -10.45
CA SER A 131 0.78 8.33 -9.95
C SER A 131 0.42 9.15 -8.70
N SER A 132 1.40 9.55 -7.90
CA SER A 132 1.17 10.22 -6.62
C SER A 132 0.69 11.66 -6.76
N GLY A 133 0.94 12.32 -7.90
CA GLY A 133 0.55 13.73 -8.10
C GLY A 133 1.25 14.73 -7.18
N VAL A 134 2.26 14.30 -6.41
CA VAL A 134 2.99 15.14 -5.44
C VAL A 134 3.72 16.27 -6.15
N ASP A 135 4.43 15.95 -7.23
CA ASP A 135 5.19 16.95 -8.00
C ASP A 135 4.31 17.65 -9.06
N GLY A 136 3.18 17.05 -9.45
CA GLY A 136 2.22 17.62 -10.39
C GLY A 136 2.73 17.80 -11.84
N THR A 137 3.95 17.32 -12.13
CA THR A 137 4.66 17.55 -13.41
C THR A 137 4.84 16.29 -14.25
N VAL A 138 4.63 15.11 -13.69
CA VAL A 138 4.87 13.83 -14.38
C VAL A 138 3.62 13.42 -15.17
N ASP A 139 3.78 13.02 -16.44
CA ASP A 139 2.67 12.54 -17.28
C ASP A 139 2.06 11.26 -16.64
N PRO A 140 0.77 11.30 -16.27
CA PRO A 140 0.09 10.13 -15.72
C PRO A 140 0.03 8.93 -16.67
N ARG A 141 0.33 9.10 -17.97
CA ARG A 141 0.40 8.02 -18.95
C ARG A 141 1.73 7.27 -18.96
N SER A 142 2.77 7.79 -18.30
CA SER A 142 4.11 7.19 -18.26
C SER A 142 4.41 6.44 -16.95
N ARG A 143 3.39 5.87 -16.31
CA ARG A 143 3.50 5.23 -14.99
C ARG A 143 4.36 3.99 -14.96
N VAL A 144 4.26 3.15 -15.99
CA VAL A 144 5.01 1.89 -16.08
C VAL A 144 5.55 1.70 -17.50
N PRO A 145 6.68 1.01 -17.69
CA PRO A 145 7.17 0.64 -19.01
C PRO A 145 6.12 -0.18 -19.80
N PRO A 146 6.04 -0.04 -21.13
CA PRO A 146 5.05 -0.75 -21.97
C PRO A 146 5.09 -2.29 -21.83
N ASP A 147 6.27 -2.84 -21.54
CA ASP A 147 6.49 -4.29 -21.42
C ASP A 147 6.14 -4.86 -20.04
N THR A 148 5.51 -4.06 -19.17
CA THR A 148 5.05 -4.53 -17.86
C THR A 148 3.70 -5.25 -17.92
N PRO A 149 3.45 -6.24 -17.05
CA PRO A 149 2.13 -6.87 -16.91
C PRO A 149 1.04 -5.86 -16.59
N ALA A 150 -0.15 -6.00 -17.19
CA ALA A 150 -1.24 -5.03 -17.00
C ALA A 150 -1.68 -4.91 -15.52
N SER A 151 -1.60 -6.02 -14.79
CA SER A 151 -1.93 -6.11 -13.36
C SER A 151 -0.84 -5.56 -12.43
N ILE A 152 0.34 -5.16 -12.92
CA ILE A 152 1.46 -4.75 -12.07
C ILE A 152 1.12 -3.54 -11.20
N GLU A 153 0.36 -2.58 -11.74
CA GLU A 153 -0.03 -1.39 -11.00
C GLU A 153 -0.91 -1.75 -9.80
N GLN A 154 -1.82 -2.71 -9.95
CA GLN A 154 -2.65 -3.20 -8.84
C GLN A 154 -1.79 -3.82 -7.74
N VAL A 155 -0.78 -4.63 -8.11
CA VAL A 155 0.15 -5.22 -7.13
C VAL A 155 0.97 -4.13 -6.45
N LEU A 156 1.47 -3.14 -7.18
CA LEU A 156 2.22 -2.01 -6.64
C LEU A 156 1.38 -1.21 -5.63
N VAL A 157 0.14 -0.86 -5.96
CA VAL A 157 -0.79 -0.18 -5.05
C VAL A 157 -0.95 -0.97 -3.75
N LEU A 158 -1.29 -2.25 -3.85
CA LEU A 158 -1.59 -3.08 -2.68
C LEU A 158 -0.34 -3.38 -1.84
N ALA A 159 0.82 -3.53 -2.47
CA ALA A 159 2.09 -3.80 -1.78
C ALA A 159 2.66 -2.54 -1.10
N LEU A 160 2.42 -1.35 -1.65
CA LEU A 160 2.93 -0.08 -1.10
C LEU A 160 2.07 0.49 0.04
N ARG A 161 0.78 0.13 0.07
CA ARG A 161 -0.18 0.55 1.12
C ARG A 161 0.34 0.53 2.56
N PRO A 162 0.94 -0.54 3.10
CA PRO A 162 1.37 -0.57 4.50
C PRO A 162 2.49 0.45 4.81
N PHE A 163 3.32 0.79 3.82
CA PHE A 163 4.39 1.80 3.96
C PHE A 163 3.82 3.21 3.91
N LEU A 164 2.88 3.46 3.00
CA LEU A 164 2.17 4.75 2.90
C LEU A 164 1.29 5.01 4.13
N ALA A 165 0.66 3.97 4.69
CA ALA A 165 -0.10 4.08 5.92
C ALA A 165 0.77 4.59 7.08
N ARG A 166 2.02 4.12 7.20
CA ARG A 166 2.98 4.66 8.18
C ARG A 166 3.37 6.12 7.93
N CYS A 167 3.52 6.51 6.67
CA CYS A 167 3.78 7.92 6.33
C CYS A 167 2.60 8.81 6.73
N ALA A 168 1.37 8.35 6.45
CA ALA A 168 0.15 9.04 6.86
C ALA A 168 0.04 9.14 8.39
N GLU A 169 0.36 8.08 9.14
CA GLU A 169 0.44 8.13 10.61
C GLU A 169 1.42 9.21 11.11
N ALA A 170 2.61 9.29 10.51
CA ALA A 170 3.63 10.27 10.90
C ALA A 170 3.20 11.72 10.57
N LEU A 171 2.58 11.93 9.41
CA LEU A 171 2.09 13.25 8.99
C LEU A 171 0.86 13.69 9.79
N ALA A 172 -0.07 12.78 10.09
CA ALA A 172 -1.29 13.10 10.83
C ALA A 172 -1.01 13.61 12.25
N GLN A 173 0.12 13.23 12.86
CA GLN A 173 0.55 13.77 14.15
C GLN A 173 0.98 15.24 14.09
N ARG A 174 1.24 15.79 12.89
CA ARG A 174 1.88 17.09 12.68
C ARG A 174 1.11 18.04 11.79
N ALA A 175 0.20 17.54 10.96
CA ALA A 175 -0.55 18.35 10.01
C ALA A 175 -1.79 18.97 10.68
N GLU A 176 -1.87 20.31 10.68
CA GLU A 176 -3.15 21.01 10.90
C GLU A 176 -3.98 20.93 9.61
N LEU A 177 -4.96 20.02 9.59
CA LEU A 177 -5.82 19.79 8.42
C LEU A 177 -7.12 20.62 8.44
N THR A 178 -7.25 21.54 9.38
CA THR A 178 -8.45 22.38 9.60
C THR A 178 -8.81 23.23 8.38
N GLY A 179 -7.84 23.53 7.50
CA GLY A 179 -8.04 24.27 6.25
C GLY A 179 -8.11 23.40 4.99
N TRP A 180 -8.06 22.07 5.09
CA TRP A 180 -8.04 21.21 3.89
C TRP A 180 -9.44 21.11 3.28
N SER A 181 -9.69 21.89 2.23
CA SER A 181 -10.80 21.63 1.30
C SER A 181 -10.42 20.47 0.39
N HIS A 182 -11.26 19.43 0.31
CA HIS A 182 -11.01 18.28 -0.57
C HIS A 182 -10.54 18.73 -1.96
N GLY A 183 -9.40 18.20 -2.41
CA GLY A 183 -8.98 18.31 -3.81
C GLY A 183 -9.96 17.50 -4.67
N HIS A 184 -10.55 18.15 -5.67
CA HIS A 184 -11.44 17.53 -6.65
C HIS A 184 -10.70 16.56 -7.57
#